data_AF-A0AAV0QA49-F1
#
_entry.id   AF-A0AAV0QA49-F1
#
_cell.length_a   1.000
_cell.length_b   1.000
_cell.length_c   1.000
_cell.angle_alpha   90.00
_cell.angle_beta   90.00
_cell.angle_gamma   90.00
#
_symmetry.space_group_name_H-M   'P 1'
#
loop_
_entity.id
_entity.type
_entity.pdbx_description
1 polymer ?
#
loop_
_entity_poly.entity_id
_entity_poly.type
_entity_poly.pdbx_seq_one_letter_code
_entity_poly.pdbx_strand_id
1 'polypeptide(L)'
;MAGGSWERQEDEEKREKESWIGRVNSGGAVPLLDPENCANGWASPPGSKFMVRGPEYLKTKVKIPAGDYLLKPIGFDWIKGPTKISEILKDPTTRVRRALDEAFPQIEGGGNPNSNHNQKQPFVWAFNLQVPSKDNYSAVAYFALFDPVLEGSLMDKFLKGDDAFRNSRLKLIANIVKGPWIVRKAVGDQAVCLIGKALNCKYTVGERFMEVDVDIGSSVVANAIVHLAYGYITLLTVDIGFVIEGLTESELPEQLLGAFRFSELDPGSASMLKPSSNGLQQQSSLSTRTLRSHTVDLLPADQSRGISTPVAGRVAVKEEQIDSLKLRRSAADWPSSLIDMEGLVGLCTTTPVRPSYRQHHSLFIPPISLQLRKQLMQSSLVTMKQHRPFNLVAASTEPLKTSLGQFDNTLPSKEVLDLWRRADAVCFDVDSTVCLDEGIDELADFCGAGKAVAEWTARAMGGSVPFEDALAARLSLFKPSLSQLQDFLEKRPPKISPGIDELVKKLKSKNINVYLISGGFRQMINPVASVLGIPVDNIFANNLLFESSGKFLGFDANEYTSRSGGKATAVQQIRKAHGYKAMVMIGDGATDLEARKPGGADLFICYAGVQLREAVAAEADWLVFNFTDLINSLE
;
A
#
# COMPACT_ATOMS: atom_id res chain seq x y z
N MET A 1 44.43 29.01 33.55
CA MET A 1 43.31 29.63 32.82
C MET A 1 42.58 28.57 31.98
N ALA A 2 41.85 27.65 32.63
CA ALA A 2 41.10 26.58 31.93
C ALA A 2 39.63 26.48 32.40
N GLY A 3 39.14 27.45 33.18
CA GLY A 3 37.76 27.46 33.71
C GLY A 3 36.71 28.09 32.79
N GLY A 4 37.11 28.98 31.86
CA GLY A 4 36.16 29.82 31.11
C GLY A 4 35.61 29.24 29.80
N SER A 5 35.84 27.96 29.49
CA SER A 5 35.32 27.29 28.28
C SER A 5 34.09 26.41 28.58
N TRP A 6 34.04 25.80 29.76
CA TRP A 6 32.93 24.96 30.21
C TRP A 6 31.73 25.79 30.66
N GLU A 7 31.97 26.85 31.45
CA GLU A 7 30.93 27.82 31.85
C GLU A 7 30.29 28.52 30.63
N ARG A 8 31.07 28.75 29.57
CA ARG A 8 30.58 29.40 28.33
C ARG A 8 29.68 28.50 27.49
N GLN A 9 29.97 27.20 27.44
CA GLN A 9 29.11 26.21 26.79
C GLN A 9 27.83 25.96 27.58
N GLU A 10 27.89 25.88 28.90
CA GLU A 10 26.70 25.77 29.75
C GLU A 10 25.81 27.02 29.65
N ASP A 11 26.40 28.21 29.58
CA ASP A 11 25.65 29.47 29.41
C ASP A 11 25.01 29.61 28.01
N GLU A 12 25.66 29.13 26.94
CA GLU A 12 25.08 29.10 25.59
C GLU A 12 23.96 28.06 25.47
N GLU A 13 24.14 26.85 26.01
CA GLU A 13 23.12 25.80 25.99
C GLU A 13 21.89 26.20 26.84
N LYS A 14 22.11 26.89 27.95
CA LYS A 14 21.04 27.45 28.79
C LYS A 14 20.32 28.59 28.07
N ARG A 15 21.03 29.48 27.39
CA ARG A 15 20.46 30.59 26.60
C ARG A 15 19.67 30.09 25.38
N GLU A 16 20.09 28.98 24.77
CA GLU A 16 19.38 28.32 23.68
C GLU A 16 18.12 27.59 24.17
N LYS A 17 18.18 26.91 25.33
CA LYS A 17 16.99 26.31 25.99
C LYS A 17 15.97 27.35 26.44
N GLU A 18 16.42 28.51 26.92
CA GLU A 18 15.56 29.64 27.33
C GLU A 18 14.97 30.41 26.13
N SER A 19 15.53 30.24 24.93
CA SER A 19 14.96 30.80 23.70
C SER A 19 13.56 30.24 23.42
N TRP A 20 12.74 30.99 22.68
CA TRP A 20 11.40 30.51 22.31
C TRP A 20 11.46 29.22 21.46
N ILE A 21 12.49 29.06 20.63
CA ILE A 21 12.74 27.82 19.87
C ILE A 21 13.11 26.68 20.82
N GLY A 22 13.94 26.94 21.82
CA GLY A 22 14.26 25.99 22.89
C GLY A 22 13.01 25.48 23.59
N ARG A 23 12.09 26.40 23.95
CA ARG A 23 10.78 26.05 24.54
C ARG A 23 9.90 25.23 23.60
N VAL A 24 9.90 25.54 22.30
CA VAL A 24 9.20 24.71 21.31
C VAL A 24 9.81 23.32 21.31
N ASN A 25 11.12 23.18 21.09
CA ASN A 25 11.82 21.90 21.03
C ASN A 25 11.61 21.03 22.28
N SER A 26 11.67 21.63 23.48
CA SER A 26 11.50 20.89 24.74
C SER A 26 10.04 20.58 25.09
N GLY A 27 9.08 21.33 24.54
CA GLY A 27 7.66 21.21 24.90
C GLY A 27 6.88 20.15 24.11
N GLY A 28 7.52 19.47 23.16
CA GLY A 28 6.89 18.49 22.27
C GLY A 28 6.78 17.11 22.88
N ALA A 29 5.80 16.33 22.42
CA ALA A 29 5.68 14.92 22.81
C ALA A 29 6.83 14.05 22.29
N VAL A 30 7.45 14.46 21.19
CA VAL A 30 8.59 13.78 20.57
C VAL A 30 9.85 14.64 20.81
N PRO A 31 10.90 14.10 21.45
CA PRO A 31 12.11 14.87 21.77
C PRO A 31 12.95 15.15 20.52
N LEU A 32 13.59 16.33 20.49
CA LEU A 32 14.64 16.66 19.52
C LEU A 32 15.94 15.94 19.91
N LEU A 33 16.50 15.16 18.99
CA LEU A 33 17.70 14.36 19.19
C LEU A 33 18.71 14.57 18.04
N ASP A 34 19.91 13.99 18.20
CA ASP A 34 20.91 13.93 17.14
C ASP A 34 20.44 13.01 15.99
N PRO A 35 20.64 13.37 14.71
CA PRO A 35 20.23 12.54 13.58
C PRO A 35 20.83 11.13 13.58
N GLU A 36 22.05 10.94 14.08
CA GLU A 36 22.70 9.63 14.16
C GLU A 36 22.14 8.78 15.31
N ASN A 37 21.58 9.41 16.34
CA ASN A 37 20.98 8.75 17.50
C ASN A 37 19.58 9.30 17.82
N CYS A 38 18.64 9.03 16.92
CA CYS A 38 17.31 9.65 16.91
C CYS A 38 16.18 8.74 17.45
N ALA A 39 16.49 7.63 18.13
CA ALA A 39 15.48 6.64 18.54
C ALA A 39 14.35 7.26 19.40
N ASN A 40 13.09 6.98 19.04
CA ASN A 40 11.87 7.57 19.63
C ASN A 40 11.82 9.11 19.59
N GLY A 41 12.62 9.74 18.73
CA GLY A 41 12.72 11.18 18.62
C GLY A 41 12.56 11.70 17.20
N TRP A 42 12.74 13.00 17.06
CA TRP A 42 12.89 13.67 15.78
C TRP A 42 14.22 14.40 15.71
N ALA A 43 14.71 14.65 14.50
CA ALA A 43 15.98 15.33 14.28
C ALA A 43 15.96 16.13 12.97
N SER A 44 16.99 16.93 12.75
CA SER A 44 17.24 17.62 11.48
C SER A 44 18.31 16.85 10.71
N PRO A 45 17.97 15.99 9.73
CA PRO A 45 18.97 15.24 8.99
C PRO A 45 19.90 16.19 8.19
N PRO A 46 21.06 15.75 7.70
CA PRO A 46 21.88 16.53 6.77
C PRO A 46 21.22 16.66 5.40
N GLY A 47 21.22 17.87 4.83
CA GLY A 47 20.53 18.13 3.56
C GLY A 47 21.19 17.51 2.34
N SER A 48 22.48 17.18 2.44
CA SER A 48 23.22 16.41 1.45
C SER A 48 22.65 14.99 1.23
N LYS A 49 21.79 14.49 2.13
CA LYS A 49 21.07 13.22 1.94
C LYS A 49 19.90 13.30 0.94
N PHE A 50 19.51 14.51 0.53
CA PHE A 50 18.42 14.72 -0.42
C PHE A 50 18.97 15.12 -1.78
N MET A 51 18.54 14.42 -2.82
CA MET A 51 18.93 14.71 -4.20
C MET A 51 17.89 15.59 -4.89
N VAL A 52 18.32 16.77 -5.34
CA VAL A 52 17.48 17.81 -5.98
C VAL A 52 17.97 18.11 -7.39
N ARG A 53 17.17 18.78 -8.21
CA ARG A 53 17.56 19.14 -9.58
C ARG A 53 18.75 20.10 -9.56
N GLY A 54 19.85 19.73 -10.23
CA GLY A 54 21.03 20.58 -10.36
C GLY A 54 20.83 21.75 -11.32
N PRO A 55 21.82 22.66 -11.44
CA PRO A 55 21.72 23.90 -12.23
C PRO A 55 21.35 23.65 -13.70
N GLU A 56 21.88 22.57 -14.29
CA GLU A 56 21.67 22.22 -15.70
C GLU A 56 20.64 21.09 -15.90
N TYR A 57 19.84 20.74 -14.88
CA TYR A 57 18.97 19.56 -14.88
C TYR A 57 18.03 19.51 -16.08
N LEU A 58 17.54 20.65 -16.58
CA LEU A 58 16.63 20.65 -17.74
C LEU A 58 17.28 20.04 -18.98
N LYS A 59 18.61 20.17 -19.12
CA LYS A 59 19.43 19.61 -20.21
C LYS A 59 19.98 18.24 -19.86
N THR A 60 20.59 18.11 -18.68
CA THR A 60 21.39 16.91 -18.32
C THR A 60 20.61 15.84 -17.56
N LYS A 61 19.47 16.20 -16.95
CA LYS A 61 18.71 15.38 -15.99
C LYS A 61 19.52 14.93 -14.77
N VAL A 62 20.64 15.59 -14.47
CA VAL A 62 21.51 15.26 -13.33
C VAL A 62 21.03 15.95 -12.05
N LYS A 63 20.80 15.16 -11.01
CA LYS A 63 20.50 15.63 -9.65
C LYS A 63 21.78 15.79 -8.84
N ILE A 64 21.74 16.71 -7.88
CA ILE A 64 22.84 16.98 -6.95
C ILE A 64 22.35 16.90 -5.50
N PRO A 65 23.24 16.68 -4.53
CA PRO A 65 22.91 16.87 -3.11
C PRO A 65 22.40 18.29 -2.84
N ALA A 66 21.36 18.44 -2.03
CA ALA A 66 20.66 19.72 -1.86
C ALA A 66 21.46 20.77 -1.07
N GLY A 67 22.36 20.36 -0.19
CA GLY A 67 23.07 21.27 0.72
C GLY A 67 22.17 21.78 1.85
N ASP A 68 22.35 23.03 2.26
CA ASP A 68 21.62 23.64 3.38
C ASP A 68 20.15 23.94 3.06
N TYR A 69 19.34 24.01 4.12
CA TYR A 69 17.91 24.30 4.02
C TYR A 69 17.64 25.81 4.02
N LEU A 70 16.62 26.24 3.29
CA LEU A 70 16.16 27.64 3.31
C LEU A 70 15.49 28.02 4.64
N LEU A 71 14.84 27.06 5.30
CA LEU A 71 14.11 27.25 6.55
C LEU A 71 14.78 26.46 7.68
N LYS A 72 14.96 27.09 8.84
CA LYS A 72 15.52 26.44 10.03
C LYS A 72 14.44 25.56 10.68
N PRO A 73 14.67 24.26 10.92
CA PRO A 73 13.74 23.43 11.69
C PRO A 73 13.63 23.96 13.13
N ILE A 74 12.40 24.09 13.65
CA ILE A 74 12.12 24.65 14.98
C ILE A 74 11.24 23.75 15.85
N GLY A 75 10.67 22.68 15.32
CA GLY A 75 9.84 21.78 16.09
C GLY A 75 9.23 20.65 15.27
N PHE A 76 8.80 19.60 15.97
CA PHE A 76 7.97 18.53 15.43
C PHE A 76 6.88 18.19 16.44
N ASP A 77 5.66 17.93 15.97
CA ASP A 77 4.56 17.42 16.78
C ASP A 77 4.03 16.10 16.21
N TRP A 78 3.73 15.18 17.12
CA TRP A 78 2.98 13.96 16.85
C TRP A 78 1.67 14.06 17.63
N ILE A 79 0.58 14.29 16.90
CA ILE A 79 -0.72 14.65 17.47
C ILE A 79 -1.75 13.62 17.03
N LYS A 80 -2.70 13.29 17.91
CA LYS A 80 -3.88 12.51 17.58
C LYS A 80 -5.17 13.23 17.95
N GLY A 81 -6.24 12.94 17.23
CA GLY A 81 -7.56 13.51 17.46
C GLY A 81 -8.70 12.67 16.86
N PRO A 82 -9.94 12.92 17.29
CA PRO A 82 -11.12 12.22 16.75
C PRO A 82 -11.43 12.60 15.30
N THR A 83 -10.97 13.77 14.85
CA THR A 83 -11.14 14.28 13.48
C THR A 83 -9.78 14.69 12.92
N LYS A 84 -9.71 14.90 11.59
CA LYS A 84 -8.51 15.48 10.96
C LYS A 84 -8.16 16.82 11.63
N ILE A 85 -6.88 16.99 11.92
CA ILE A 85 -6.35 18.17 12.58
C ILE A 85 -5.80 19.09 11.49
N SER A 86 -6.26 20.34 11.47
CA SER A 86 -5.92 21.35 10.47
C SER A 86 -5.82 22.72 11.13
N GLU A 87 -5.14 23.66 10.46
CA GLU A 87 -5.03 25.07 10.87
C GLU A 87 -4.40 25.26 12.26
N ILE A 88 -3.40 24.43 12.57
CA ILE A 88 -2.71 24.38 13.87
C ILE A 88 -2.04 25.72 14.20
N LEU A 89 -1.47 26.41 13.20
CA LEU A 89 -0.84 27.73 13.39
C LEU A 89 -1.82 28.89 13.49
N LYS A 90 -3.12 28.67 13.21
CA LYS A 90 -4.19 29.65 13.50
C LYS A 90 -4.67 29.58 14.93
N ASP A 91 -4.59 28.41 15.56
CA ASP A 91 -5.09 28.23 16.93
C ASP A 91 -4.04 28.73 17.94
N PRO A 92 -4.33 29.81 18.71
CA PRO A 92 -3.38 30.39 19.67
C PRO A 92 -3.08 29.48 20.86
N THR A 93 -3.85 28.41 21.06
CA THR A 93 -3.64 27.47 22.16
C THR A 93 -2.56 26.43 21.86
N THR A 94 -2.15 26.30 20.59
CA THR A 94 -1.17 25.29 20.17
C THR A 94 0.23 25.68 20.59
N ARG A 95 1.07 24.67 20.86
CA ARG A 95 2.42 24.85 21.44
C ARG A 95 3.25 25.86 20.67
N VAL A 96 3.39 25.65 19.36
CA VAL A 96 4.24 26.48 18.50
C VAL A 96 3.67 27.88 18.35
N ARG A 97 2.34 27.98 18.17
CA ARG A 97 1.70 29.28 18.00
C ARG A 97 1.81 30.13 19.26
N ARG A 98 1.52 29.55 20.43
CA ARG A 98 1.67 30.22 21.72
C ARG A 98 3.10 30.69 21.96
N ALA A 99 4.10 29.85 21.71
CA ALA A 99 5.50 30.21 21.88
C ALA A 99 5.92 31.37 20.95
N LEU A 100 5.38 31.43 19.73
CA LEU A 100 5.61 32.51 18.78
C LEU A 100 4.96 33.82 19.26
N ASP A 101 3.70 33.78 19.68
CA ASP A 101 2.96 34.96 20.14
C ASP A 101 3.55 35.54 21.44
N GLU A 102 4.01 34.68 22.36
CA GLU A 102 4.70 35.10 23.59
C GLU A 102 6.07 35.75 23.32
N ALA A 103 6.81 35.23 22.34
CA ALA A 103 8.12 35.75 21.97
C ALA A 103 8.04 37.05 21.16
N PHE A 104 6.97 37.21 20.38
CA PHE A 104 6.75 38.34 19.48
C PHE A 104 5.32 38.89 19.62
N PRO A 105 4.97 39.49 20.77
CA PRO A 105 3.62 40.02 21.00
C PRO A 105 3.25 41.07 19.93
N GLN A 106 2.01 41.04 19.45
CA GLN A 106 1.46 42.09 18.61
C GLN A 106 1.36 43.37 19.44
N ILE A 107 1.99 44.46 19.00
CA ILE A 107 1.84 45.77 19.66
C ILE A 107 0.52 46.37 19.16
N GLU A 108 -0.57 46.13 19.88
CA GLU A 108 -1.80 46.91 19.70
C GLU A 108 -1.69 48.23 20.47
N GLY A 109 -1.55 49.34 19.74
CA GLY A 109 -1.54 50.69 20.31
C GLY A 109 -0.13 51.20 20.65
N GLY A 110 0.22 52.36 20.09
CA GLY A 110 1.55 52.98 20.17
C GLY A 110 2.20 52.92 21.56
N GLY A 111 3.27 52.13 21.67
CA GLY A 111 4.02 51.90 22.90
C GLY A 111 5.53 52.05 22.70
N ASN A 112 6.11 52.90 23.56
CA ASN A 112 7.51 53.16 23.93
C ASN A 112 8.65 52.79 22.93
N PRO A 113 9.38 53.78 22.36
CA PRO A 113 10.50 53.55 21.44
C PRO A 113 11.78 52.95 22.07
N ASN A 114 11.79 52.66 23.38
CA ASN A 114 12.98 52.19 24.11
C ASN A 114 12.99 50.68 24.48
N SER A 115 12.03 49.86 24.05
CA SER A 115 12.25 48.40 24.06
C SER A 115 13.21 48.03 22.92
N ASN A 116 14.13 47.08 23.12
CA ASN A 116 15.06 46.60 22.09
C ASN A 116 14.32 46.12 20.82
N HIS A 117 14.01 47.05 19.90
CA HIS A 117 13.14 46.90 18.73
C HIS A 117 13.82 46.26 17.51
N ASN A 118 14.95 45.59 17.68
CA ASN A 118 15.80 45.18 16.56
C ASN A 118 15.70 43.70 16.17
N GLN A 119 14.82 42.92 16.81
CA GLN A 119 14.64 41.51 16.47
C GLN A 119 13.52 41.36 15.42
N LYS A 120 13.92 41.14 14.16
CA LYS A 120 12.99 40.84 13.06
C LYS A 120 12.16 39.61 13.41
N GLN A 121 10.85 39.71 13.20
CA GLN A 121 9.92 38.61 13.47
C GLN A 121 10.11 37.50 12.42
N PRO A 122 10.18 36.22 12.84
CA PRO A 122 10.33 35.11 11.91
C PRO A 122 9.01 34.79 11.19
N PHE A 123 9.12 34.23 9.98
CA PHE A 123 8.00 33.66 9.24
C PHE A 123 8.01 32.13 9.39
N VAL A 124 6.95 31.56 9.94
CA VAL A 124 6.90 30.13 10.32
C VAL A 124 6.17 29.29 9.26
N TRP A 125 6.73 28.15 8.90
CA TRP A 125 6.10 27.15 8.05
C TRP A 125 5.72 25.92 8.87
N ALA A 126 4.51 25.40 8.65
CA ALA A 126 4.11 24.08 9.15
C ALA A 126 3.72 23.16 7.98
N PHE A 127 4.29 21.97 7.95
CA PHE A 127 3.85 20.89 7.08
C PHE A 127 3.19 19.82 7.94
N ASN A 128 1.87 19.69 7.81
CA ASN A 128 1.05 18.76 8.58
C ASN A 128 0.68 17.54 7.70
N LEU A 129 1.35 16.42 7.91
CA LEU A 129 1.05 15.16 7.25
C LEU A 129 -0.07 14.46 8.02
N GLN A 130 -1.30 14.54 7.49
CA GLN A 130 -2.49 13.97 8.11
C GLN A 130 -2.61 12.51 7.72
N VAL A 131 -2.62 11.61 8.70
CA VAL A 131 -2.76 10.16 8.52
C VAL A 131 -4.13 9.74 9.06
N PRO A 132 -5.14 9.60 8.19
CA PRO A 132 -6.46 9.19 8.63
C PRO A 132 -6.42 7.76 9.18
N SER A 133 -6.96 7.59 10.37
CA SER A 133 -7.06 6.29 11.04
C SER A 133 -8.28 6.32 11.97
N LYS A 134 -8.51 5.27 12.77
CA LYS A 134 -9.54 5.31 13.82
C LYS A 134 -9.33 6.50 14.75
N ASP A 135 -8.09 6.73 15.14
CA ASP A 135 -7.62 7.94 15.82
C ASP A 135 -6.81 8.71 14.77
N ASN A 136 -7.29 9.85 14.27
CA ASN A 136 -6.59 10.59 13.20
C ASN A 136 -5.26 11.10 13.74
N TYR A 137 -4.14 10.77 13.07
CA TYR A 137 -2.82 11.24 13.46
C TYR A 137 -2.34 12.38 12.55
N SER A 138 -1.52 13.26 13.10
CA SER A 138 -0.85 14.35 12.40
C SER A 138 0.62 14.38 12.81
N ALA A 139 1.51 14.21 11.82
CA ALA A 139 2.93 14.50 11.96
C ALA A 139 3.19 15.91 11.41
N VAL A 140 3.53 16.84 12.30
CA VAL A 140 3.63 18.26 11.96
C VAL A 140 5.06 18.72 12.13
N ALA A 141 5.71 19.08 11.04
CA ALA A 141 7.07 19.63 11.05
C ALA A 141 7.01 21.16 10.92
N TYR A 142 7.70 21.86 11.81
CA TYR A 142 7.73 23.31 11.89
C TYR A 142 9.11 23.86 11.51
N PHE A 143 9.12 24.89 10.69
CA PHE A 143 10.33 25.56 10.23
C PHE A 143 10.18 27.08 10.36
N ALA A 144 11.26 27.81 10.52
CA ALA A 144 11.28 29.26 10.61
C ALA A 144 12.25 29.87 9.59
N LEU A 145 11.81 30.95 8.96
CA LEU A 145 12.63 31.84 8.18
C LEU A 145 12.88 33.13 8.98
N PHE A 146 14.14 33.50 9.15
CA PHE A 146 14.54 34.72 9.89
C PHE A 146 14.88 35.88 8.95
N ASP A 147 15.27 35.56 7.72
CA ASP A 147 15.62 36.54 6.70
C ASP A 147 14.41 36.87 5.80
N PRO A 148 14.30 38.10 5.28
CA PRO A 148 13.23 38.43 4.34
C PRO A 148 13.27 37.54 3.09
N VAL A 149 12.10 37.11 2.62
CA VAL A 149 11.97 36.40 1.35
C VAL A 149 12.41 37.34 0.22
N LEU A 150 13.36 36.91 -0.61
CA LEU A 150 13.82 37.70 -1.75
C LEU A 150 12.68 37.86 -2.76
N GLU A 151 12.34 39.10 -3.10
CA GLU A 151 11.26 39.40 -4.04
C GLU A 151 11.51 38.78 -5.41
N GLY A 152 10.49 38.15 -6.00
CA GLY A 152 10.58 37.46 -7.29
C GLY A 152 11.27 36.10 -7.24
N SER A 153 11.81 35.67 -6.09
CA SER A 153 12.30 34.31 -5.89
C SER A 153 11.19 33.26 -6.03
N LEU A 154 11.57 31.99 -6.18
CA LEU A 154 10.60 30.91 -6.27
C LEU A 154 9.75 30.78 -4.99
N MET A 155 10.34 31.03 -3.82
CA MET A 155 9.61 31.04 -2.55
C MET A 155 8.61 32.20 -2.47
N ASP A 156 9.00 33.41 -2.92
CA ASP A 156 8.10 34.57 -2.99
C ASP A 156 6.89 34.29 -3.90
N LYS A 157 7.15 33.73 -5.10
CA LYS A 157 6.10 33.30 -6.04
C LYS A 157 5.18 32.23 -5.45
N PHE A 158 5.72 31.29 -4.68
CA PHE A 158 4.91 30.25 -4.05
C PHE A 158 4.02 30.77 -2.92
N LEU A 159 4.52 31.69 -2.11
CA LEU A 159 3.75 32.35 -1.05
C LEU A 159 2.60 33.18 -1.63
N LYS A 160 2.88 33.98 -2.67
CA LYS A 160 1.90 34.86 -3.33
C LYS A 160 1.00 34.15 -4.35
N GLY A 161 1.38 32.95 -4.80
CA GLY A 161 0.68 32.19 -5.83
C GLY A 161 -0.68 31.66 -5.40
N ASP A 162 -1.42 31.07 -6.33
CA ASP A 162 -2.66 30.36 -6.05
C ASP A 162 -2.41 28.87 -5.73
N ASP A 163 -3.46 28.15 -5.35
CA ASP A 163 -3.35 26.74 -5.00
C ASP A 163 -3.00 25.86 -6.20
N ALA A 164 -3.38 26.26 -7.42
CA ALA A 164 -3.00 25.55 -8.64
C ALA A 164 -1.48 25.61 -8.85
N PHE A 165 -0.88 26.79 -8.69
CA PHE A 165 0.57 26.96 -8.70
C PHE A 165 1.20 26.14 -7.58
N ARG A 166 0.77 26.30 -6.32
CA ARG A 166 1.35 25.55 -5.19
C ARG A 166 1.29 24.05 -5.40
N ASN A 167 0.14 23.54 -5.83
CA ASN A 167 -0.07 22.12 -6.09
C ASN A 167 0.81 21.59 -7.21
N SER A 168 1.06 22.41 -8.23
CA SER A 168 1.92 22.02 -9.35
C SER A 168 3.42 21.99 -8.99
N ARG A 169 3.81 22.57 -7.85
CA ARG A 169 5.22 22.86 -7.50
C ARG A 169 5.69 22.18 -6.23
N LEU A 170 4.81 21.95 -5.25
CA LEU A 170 5.22 21.38 -3.97
C LEU A 170 5.65 19.91 -4.14
N LYS A 171 6.89 19.63 -3.76
CA LYS A 171 7.53 18.32 -3.84
C LYS A 171 7.93 17.83 -2.45
N LEU A 172 7.68 16.55 -2.19
CA LEU A 172 8.13 15.83 -1.01
C LEU A 172 9.17 14.80 -1.45
N ILE A 173 10.29 14.72 -0.72
CA ILE A 173 11.31 13.68 -0.86
C ILE A 173 11.33 12.89 0.45
N ALA A 174 11.04 11.60 0.39
CA ALA A 174 11.11 10.70 1.55
C ALA A 174 12.16 9.62 1.34
N ASN A 175 13.01 9.41 2.34
CA ASN A 175 14.00 8.34 2.39
C ASN A 175 13.75 7.47 3.61
N ILE A 176 13.61 6.15 3.43
CA ILE A 176 13.50 5.21 4.54
C ILE A 176 14.91 4.80 4.98
N VAL A 177 15.39 5.44 6.05
CA VAL A 177 16.74 5.24 6.61
C VAL A 177 16.85 3.87 7.29
N LYS A 178 15.83 3.51 8.06
CA LYS A 178 15.70 2.22 8.75
C LYS A 178 14.26 1.75 8.63
N GLY A 179 14.08 0.47 8.36
CA GLY A 179 12.75 -0.11 8.31
C GLY A 179 12.71 -1.48 7.67
N PRO A 180 11.61 -2.22 7.85
CA PRO A 180 11.38 -3.47 7.14
C PRO A 180 11.45 -3.26 5.63
N TRP A 181 12.01 -4.26 4.93
CA TRP A 181 12.24 -4.19 3.49
C TRP A 181 10.95 -3.87 2.71
N ILE A 182 9.81 -4.41 3.17
CA ILE A 182 8.49 -4.21 2.55
C ILE A 182 8.07 -2.73 2.55
N VAL A 183 8.38 -1.98 3.62
CA VAL A 183 8.09 -0.54 3.70
C VAL A 183 9.02 0.25 2.79
N ARG A 184 10.32 -0.09 2.81
CA ARG A 184 11.32 0.56 1.92
C ARG A 184 10.93 0.41 0.46
N LYS A 185 10.50 -0.79 0.05
CA LYS A 185 10.06 -1.03 -1.32
C LYS A 185 8.73 -0.35 -1.63
N ALA A 186 7.78 -0.33 -0.68
CA ALA A 186 6.49 0.32 -0.85
C ALA A 186 6.62 1.83 -1.10
N VAL A 187 7.51 2.47 -0.35
CA VAL A 187 7.81 3.91 -0.46
C VAL A 187 8.75 4.17 -1.64
N GLY A 188 9.72 3.27 -1.88
CA GLY A 188 10.88 3.49 -2.75
C GLY A 188 12.08 3.97 -1.93
N ASP A 189 13.30 3.65 -2.38
CA ASP A 189 14.53 3.98 -1.65
C ASP A 189 14.73 5.50 -1.48
N GLN A 190 14.30 6.27 -2.49
CA GLN A 190 14.14 7.72 -2.44
C GLN A 190 12.84 8.11 -3.17
N ALA A 191 11.76 8.22 -2.41
CA ALA A 191 10.45 8.56 -2.95
C ALA A 191 10.37 10.07 -3.21
N VAL A 192 10.30 10.45 -4.48
CA VAL A 192 10.05 11.85 -4.88
C VAL A 192 8.63 11.97 -5.40
N CYS A 193 7.83 12.82 -4.78
CA CYS A 193 6.43 13.00 -5.13
C CYS A 193 6.11 14.50 -5.27
N LEU A 194 5.46 14.89 -6.38
CA LEU A 194 4.78 16.19 -6.45
C LEU A 194 3.49 16.10 -5.63
N ILE A 195 3.63 16.32 -4.33
CA ILE A 195 2.60 15.99 -3.35
C ILE A 195 1.32 16.79 -3.57
N GLY A 196 1.43 18.03 -4.04
CA GLY A 196 0.27 18.85 -4.35
C GLY A 196 -0.56 18.38 -5.55
N LYS A 197 0.01 17.55 -6.44
CA LYS A 197 -0.74 16.88 -7.51
C LYS A 197 -1.29 15.53 -7.07
N ALA A 198 -0.59 14.86 -6.16
CA ALA A 198 -0.90 13.50 -5.73
C ALA A 198 -1.94 13.44 -4.61
N LEU A 199 -1.98 14.47 -3.75
CA LEU A 199 -2.81 14.55 -2.56
C LEU A 199 -3.55 15.88 -2.49
N ASN A 200 -4.67 15.89 -1.78
CA ASN A 200 -5.37 17.12 -1.45
C ASN A 200 -4.52 17.88 -0.41
N CYS A 201 -4.07 19.06 -0.79
CA CYS A 201 -3.33 19.96 0.09
C CYS A 201 -4.18 21.21 0.37
N LYS A 202 -4.36 21.57 1.64
CA LYS A 202 -4.97 22.84 2.06
C LYS A 202 -3.87 23.79 2.52
N TYR A 203 -3.82 24.96 1.89
CA TYR A 203 -2.83 26.00 2.20
C TYR A 203 -3.48 27.10 3.04
N THR A 204 -2.89 27.37 4.19
CA THR A 204 -3.35 28.42 5.10
C THR A 204 -2.21 29.43 5.29
N VAL A 205 -2.37 30.62 4.70
CA VAL A 205 -1.36 31.68 4.80
C VAL A 205 -1.89 32.77 5.74
N GLY A 206 -1.10 33.13 6.75
CA GLY A 206 -1.33 34.27 7.63
C GLY A 206 -0.19 35.28 7.54
N GLU A 207 -0.25 36.34 8.35
CA GLU A 207 0.76 37.42 8.32
C GLU A 207 2.18 36.93 8.63
N ARG A 208 2.29 35.92 9.51
CA ARG A 208 3.57 35.43 10.04
C ARG A 208 3.80 33.94 9.79
N PHE A 209 2.92 33.29 9.04
CA PHE A 209 3.02 31.86 8.84
C PHE A 209 2.40 31.36 7.54
N MET A 210 2.84 30.18 7.14
CA MET A 210 2.20 29.34 6.14
C MET A 210 2.04 27.94 6.71
N GLU A 211 0.86 27.36 6.57
CA GLU A 211 0.59 25.98 6.91
C GLU A 211 0.11 25.21 5.68
N VAL A 212 0.64 24.00 5.53
CA VAL A 212 0.29 23.07 4.46
C VAL A 212 -0.24 21.79 5.11
N ASP A 213 -1.56 21.64 5.09
CA ASP A 213 -2.25 20.43 5.51
C ASP A 213 -2.28 19.43 4.34
N VAL A 214 -1.63 18.29 4.49
CA VAL A 214 -1.52 17.25 3.46
C VAL A 214 -2.40 16.06 3.87
N ASP A 215 -3.50 15.86 3.16
CA ASP A 215 -4.43 14.76 3.41
C ASP A 215 -3.99 13.47 2.71
N ILE A 216 -3.27 12.59 3.43
CA ILE A 216 -2.79 11.32 2.87
C ILE A 216 -3.97 10.41 2.46
N GLY A 217 -5.09 10.49 3.17
CA GLY A 217 -6.27 9.68 2.87
C GLY A 217 -6.99 10.08 1.58
N SER A 218 -6.64 11.21 0.96
CA SER A 218 -7.22 11.59 -0.33
C SER A 218 -6.73 10.74 -1.49
N SER A 219 -5.68 9.93 -1.29
CA SER A 219 -5.16 8.99 -2.28
C SER A 219 -5.16 7.57 -1.72
N VAL A 220 -5.86 6.66 -2.39
CA VAL A 220 -5.91 5.24 -2.03
C VAL A 220 -4.50 4.64 -1.95
N VAL A 221 -3.62 5.02 -2.88
CA VAL A 221 -2.23 4.51 -2.94
C VAL A 221 -1.41 5.05 -1.78
N ALA A 222 -1.42 6.37 -1.55
CA ALA A 222 -0.67 6.97 -0.46
C ALA A 222 -1.17 6.47 0.90
N ASN A 223 -2.49 6.35 1.06
CA ASN A 223 -3.12 5.82 2.25
C ASN A 223 -2.70 4.37 2.51
N ALA A 224 -2.67 3.51 1.48
CA ALA A 224 -2.21 2.13 1.61
C ALA A 224 -0.74 2.04 2.04
N ILE A 225 0.15 2.82 1.38
CA ILE A 225 1.58 2.86 1.71
C ILE A 225 1.81 3.35 3.14
N VAL A 226 1.13 4.44 3.53
CA VAL A 226 1.29 5.01 4.87
C VAL A 226 0.69 4.10 5.93
N HIS A 227 -0.44 3.41 5.69
CA HIS A 227 -0.96 2.42 6.63
C HIS A 227 -0.05 1.20 6.78
N LEU A 228 0.57 0.74 5.69
CA LEU A 228 1.61 -0.29 5.75
C LEU A 228 2.79 0.19 6.60
N ALA A 229 3.31 1.40 6.34
CA ALA A 229 4.39 1.99 7.11
C ALA A 229 4.01 2.19 8.59
N TYR A 230 2.78 2.63 8.86
CA TYR A 230 2.24 2.85 10.20
C TYR A 230 2.26 1.57 11.04
N GLY A 231 1.97 0.41 10.43
CA GLY A 231 2.10 -0.90 11.10
C GLY A 231 3.51 -1.22 11.60
N TYR A 232 4.53 -0.53 11.08
CA TYR A 232 5.93 -0.67 11.47
C TYR A 232 6.52 0.61 12.06
N ILE A 233 5.70 1.62 12.40
CA ILE A 233 6.18 2.96 12.74
C ILE A 233 7.18 3.00 13.91
N THR A 234 7.07 2.04 14.85
CA THR A 234 8.00 1.83 15.97
C THR A 234 9.35 1.23 15.57
N LEU A 235 9.53 0.84 14.31
CA LEU A 235 10.76 0.29 13.72
C LEU A 235 11.27 1.13 12.54
N LEU A 236 10.57 2.21 12.18
CA LEU A 236 10.88 3.05 11.03
C LEU A 236 11.70 4.27 11.43
N THR A 237 12.76 4.55 10.66
CA THR A 237 13.42 5.86 10.63
C THR A 237 13.23 6.43 9.24
N VAL A 238 12.63 7.61 9.15
CA VAL A 238 12.28 8.25 7.88
C VAL A 238 12.80 9.67 7.86
N ASP A 239 13.51 10.03 6.79
CA ASP A 239 13.87 11.40 6.45
C ASP A 239 12.85 11.94 5.45
N ILE A 240 12.25 13.09 5.76
CA ILE A 240 11.29 13.78 4.88
C ILE A 240 11.79 15.20 4.63
N GLY A 241 11.91 15.57 3.36
CA GLY A 241 12.30 16.90 2.91
C GLY A 241 11.27 17.51 1.96
N PHE A 242 11.11 18.83 2.03
CA PHE A 242 10.18 19.59 1.18
C PHE A 242 10.94 20.49 0.21
N VAL A 243 10.56 20.47 -1.06
CA VAL A 243 11.17 21.26 -2.14
C VAL A 243 10.06 21.98 -2.91
N ILE A 244 10.32 23.19 -3.39
CA ILE A 244 9.51 23.80 -4.45
C ILE A 244 10.18 23.46 -5.77
N GLU A 245 9.50 22.69 -6.62
CA GLU A 245 10.07 22.21 -7.88
C GLU A 245 10.45 23.36 -8.81
N GLY A 246 11.68 23.39 -9.30
CA GLY A 246 12.13 24.33 -10.33
C GLY A 246 11.80 23.83 -11.74
N LEU A 247 11.22 24.67 -12.60
CA LEU A 247 10.90 24.34 -14.00
C LEU A 247 11.63 25.23 -15.02
N THR A 248 12.22 26.36 -14.61
CA THR A 248 13.05 27.21 -15.49
C THR A 248 14.51 27.17 -15.09
N GLU A 249 15.41 27.54 -16.00
CA GLU A 249 16.86 27.60 -15.69
C GLU A 249 17.16 28.60 -14.55
N SER A 250 16.41 29.70 -14.46
CA SER A 250 16.52 30.68 -13.37
C SER A 250 16.02 30.20 -12.01
N GLU A 251 15.34 29.06 -11.96
CA GLU A 251 14.84 28.43 -10.74
C GLU A 251 15.73 27.26 -10.28
N LEU A 252 16.82 27.00 -11.00
CA LEU A 252 17.77 25.94 -10.70
C LEU A 252 19.11 26.50 -10.20
N PRO A 253 19.80 25.79 -9.29
CA PRO A 253 19.43 24.50 -8.71
C PRO A 253 18.22 24.59 -7.76
N GLU A 254 17.47 23.50 -7.65
CA GLU A 254 16.44 23.37 -6.61
C GLU A 254 17.09 23.45 -5.22
N GLN A 255 16.40 24.07 -4.27
CA GLN A 255 16.84 24.15 -2.87
C GLN A 255 15.79 23.50 -1.97
N LEU A 256 16.25 22.83 -0.91
CA LEU A 256 15.35 22.24 0.07
C LEU A 256 14.79 23.34 0.97
N LEU A 257 13.47 23.39 1.13
CA LEU A 257 12.82 24.28 2.09
C LEU A 257 13.23 23.90 3.51
N GLY A 258 13.10 22.62 3.84
CA GLY A 258 13.44 22.07 5.14
C GLY A 258 13.26 20.56 5.13
N ALA A 259 13.89 19.90 6.10
CA ALA A 259 13.73 18.47 6.31
C ALA A 259 13.68 18.12 7.78
N PHE A 260 13.01 17.01 8.08
CA PHE A 260 12.95 16.41 9.40
C PHE A 260 13.12 14.91 9.30
N ARG A 261 13.67 14.33 10.37
CA ARG A 261 13.75 12.90 10.62
C ARG A 261 12.79 12.59 11.76
N PHE A 262 12.05 11.50 11.66
CA PHE A 262 11.51 10.84 12.85
C PHE A 262 12.00 9.40 12.89
N SER A 263 12.10 8.85 14.10
CA SER A 263 12.52 7.46 14.27
C SER A 263 11.71 6.77 15.35
N GLU A 264 11.25 5.56 15.04
CA GLU A 264 10.64 4.63 15.99
C GLU A 264 9.50 5.30 16.76
N LEU A 265 8.65 6.08 16.08
CA LEU A 265 7.59 6.83 16.76
C LEU A 265 6.61 5.88 17.44
N ASP A 266 6.44 6.05 18.75
CA ASP A 266 5.41 5.37 19.52
C ASP A 266 4.03 6.04 19.29
N PRO A 267 3.02 5.33 18.74
CA PRO A 267 1.64 5.83 18.67
C PRO A 267 1.05 6.26 20.03
N GLY A 268 1.51 5.64 21.12
CA GLY A 268 1.13 5.97 22.49
C GLY A 268 1.54 7.37 22.90
N SER A 269 2.67 7.86 22.39
CA SER A 269 3.23 9.18 22.72
C SER A 269 2.49 10.35 22.06
N ALA A 270 1.63 10.10 21.07
CA ALA A 270 0.89 11.15 20.38
C ALA A 270 0.05 12.00 21.35
N SER A 271 0.31 13.31 21.33
CA SER A 271 -0.45 14.27 22.14
C SER A 271 -1.90 14.37 21.66
N MET A 272 -2.86 14.37 22.59
CA MET A 272 -4.27 14.58 22.24
C MET A 272 -4.52 16.08 22.07
N LEU A 273 -4.94 16.51 20.87
CA LEU A 273 -5.37 17.88 20.69
C LEU A 273 -6.73 18.07 21.38
N LYS A 274 -6.80 18.99 22.35
CA LYS A 274 -8.08 19.32 22.98
C LYS A 274 -8.95 20.07 21.96
N PRO A 275 -10.24 19.71 21.79
CA PRO A 275 -11.12 20.45 20.90
C PRO A 275 -11.19 21.92 21.33
N SER A 276 -10.92 22.83 20.41
CA SER A 276 -11.11 24.27 20.63
C SER A 276 -12.60 24.53 20.94
N SER A 277 -12.89 25.14 22.09
CA SER A 277 -14.26 25.33 22.61
C SER A 277 -15.15 26.25 21.76
N ASN A 278 -14.61 26.85 20.70
CA ASN A 278 -15.32 27.82 19.84
C ASN A 278 -16.09 27.18 18.67
N GLY A 279 -16.05 25.85 18.48
CA GLY A 279 -16.72 25.17 17.37
C GLY A 279 -18.16 24.68 17.59
N LEU A 280 -18.69 24.73 18.82
CA LEU A 280 -19.96 24.09 19.17
C LEU A 280 -21.22 24.97 18.98
N GLN A 281 -21.12 26.15 18.36
CA GLN A 281 -22.28 27.03 18.13
C GLN A 281 -22.78 27.13 16.68
N GLN A 282 -22.23 26.34 15.74
CA GLN A 282 -22.69 26.36 14.34
C GLN A 282 -23.06 25.00 13.77
N GLN A 283 -23.64 24.10 14.58
CA GLN A 283 -24.43 22.97 14.07
C GLN A 283 -25.60 22.67 15.02
N SER A 284 -26.52 23.63 15.18
CA SER A 284 -27.84 23.34 15.74
C SER A 284 -28.92 24.04 14.93
N SER A 285 -29.03 23.69 13.66
CA SER A 285 -30.26 23.86 12.91
C SER A 285 -30.33 22.76 11.84
N LEU A 286 -31.49 22.10 11.76
CA LEU A 286 -31.89 21.04 10.81
C LEU A 286 -31.42 19.62 11.23
N SER A 287 -32.24 18.58 11.46
CA SER A 287 -33.69 18.39 11.36
C SER A 287 -34.06 17.12 12.14
N THR A 288 -34.70 17.21 13.31
CA THR A 288 -35.42 16.07 13.91
C THR A 288 -36.90 16.20 13.59
N ARG A 289 -37.39 15.41 12.63
CA ARG A 289 -38.82 15.06 12.53
C ARG A 289 -39.06 13.72 11.84
N THR A 290 -38.86 12.68 12.63
CA THR A 290 -39.79 11.60 12.98
C THR A 290 -40.80 11.09 11.93
N LEU A 291 -40.62 9.82 11.55
CA LEU A 291 -41.67 8.93 11.03
C LEU A 291 -42.76 8.72 12.09
N ARG A 292 -44.01 9.07 11.75
CA ARG A 292 -45.22 8.67 12.50
C ARG A 292 -45.64 7.27 12.06
N SER A 293 -45.83 6.35 13.01
CA SER A 293 -46.77 5.25 12.85
C SER A 293 -47.91 5.42 13.86
N HIS A 294 -49.12 5.35 13.32
CA HIS A 294 -50.41 5.50 13.98
C HIS A 294 -50.60 4.59 15.20
N THR A 295 -51.09 5.13 16.32
CA THR A 295 -52.19 4.50 17.09
C THR A 295 -52.96 5.57 17.89
N VAL A 296 -54.19 5.80 17.43
CA VAL A 296 -55.47 6.16 18.10
C VAL A 296 -55.46 7.04 19.37
N ASP A 297 -56.11 8.19 19.23
CA ASP A 297 -56.60 9.10 20.27
C ASP A 297 -57.67 8.49 21.18
N LEU A 298 -57.62 8.79 22.49
CA LEU A 298 -58.79 9.09 23.32
C LEU A 298 -58.37 10.06 24.47
N LEU A 299 -59.00 11.25 24.49
CA LEU A 299 -58.96 12.32 25.50
C LEU A 299 -60.01 12.07 26.62
N PRO A 300 -60.21 12.96 27.63
CA PRO A 300 -59.26 13.70 28.50
C PRO A 300 -59.68 13.74 30.00
N ALA A 301 -58.91 14.51 30.79
CA ALA A 301 -59.33 15.34 31.93
C ALA A 301 -59.18 14.78 33.37
N ASP A 302 -58.25 15.36 34.14
CA ASP A 302 -58.51 16.44 35.13
C ASP A 302 -57.81 16.29 36.49
N GLN A 303 -57.23 17.42 36.91
CA GLN A 303 -57.03 17.96 38.26
C GLN A 303 -56.40 17.17 39.44
N SER A 304 -55.23 17.70 39.84
CA SER A 304 -54.98 18.35 41.14
C SER A 304 -54.23 17.59 42.26
N ARG A 305 -53.22 18.30 42.78
CA ARG A 305 -52.68 18.39 44.16
C ARG A 305 -52.23 17.12 44.90
N GLY A 306 -50.97 17.15 45.36
CA GLY A 306 -50.55 16.32 46.49
C GLY A 306 -49.04 16.31 46.72
N ILE A 307 -48.57 17.15 47.65
CA ILE A 307 -47.23 17.09 48.23
C ILE A 307 -47.15 15.84 49.13
N SER A 308 -46.13 14.99 48.96
CA SER A 308 -45.44 14.30 50.07
C SER A 308 -44.23 13.50 49.57
N THR A 309 -43.12 13.63 50.30
CA THR A 309 -41.91 12.78 50.24
C THR A 309 -42.22 11.33 50.65
N PRO A 310 -41.39 10.35 50.25
CA PRO A 310 -40.54 9.75 51.29
C PRO A 310 -39.13 9.27 50.87
N VAL A 311 -38.25 9.41 51.87
CA VAL A 311 -37.10 8.62 52.32
C VAL A 311 -36.83 7.23 51.69
N ALA A 312 -35.53 7.05 51.40
CA ALA A 312 -34.65 5.87 51.45
C ALA A 312 -35.20 4.43 51.34
N GLY A 313 -34.63 3.69 50.39
CA GLY A 313 -34.55 2.23 50.39
C GLY A 313 -33.27 1.74 49.72
N ARG A 314 -32.31 1.25 50.53
CA ARG A 314 -31.17 0.43 50.10
C ARG A 314 -31.67 -0.99 49.84
N VAL A 315 -31.32 -1.58 48.69
CA VAL A 315 -31.05 -3.03 48.58
C VAL A 315 -29.90 -3.25 47.60
N ALA A 316 -28.94 -4.05 48.07
CA ALA A 316 -27.69 -4.44 47.43
C ALA A 316 -27.88 -5.50 46.33
N VAL A 317 -26.92 -5.57 45.40
CA VAL A 317 -26.62 -6.79 44.64
C VAL A 317 -25.11 -7.04 44.68
N LYS A 318 -24.79 -8.31 44.91
CA LYS A 318 -23.51 -8.94 45.28
C LYS A 318 -22.38 -8.75 44.26
N GLU A 319 -21.19 -8.58 44.82
CA GLU A 319 -19.88 -8.74 44.19
C GLU A 319 -19.32 -10.10 44.64
N GLU A 320 -18.82 -10.92 43.72
CA GLU A 320 -18.18 -12.21 44.01
C GLU A 320 -16.73 -12.18 43.48
N GLN A 321 -15.78 -12.18 44.40
CA GLN A 321 -14.34 -12.36 44.18
C GLN A 321 -14.02 -13.85 44.07
N ILE A 322 -13.00 -14.25 43.27
CA ILE A 322 -11.98 -15.23 43.70
C ILE A 322 -10.59 -14.86 43.14
N ASP A 323 -9.69 -14.62 44.10
CA ASP A 323 -8.24 -14.82 44.25
C ASP A 323 -7.22 -14.86 43.10
N SER A 324 -6.13 -14.14 43.37
CA SER A 324 -4.84 -14.19 42.69
C SER A 324 -3.75 -14.67 43.67
N LEU A 325 -3.02 -15.73 43.28
CA LEU A 325 -1.84 -16.22 44.00
C LEU A 325 -0.58 -15.94 43.17
N LYS A 326 0.35 -15.21 43.76
CA LYS A 326 1.72 -14.96 43.28
C LYS A 326 2.60 -16.19 43.49
N LEU A 327 3.51 -16.50 42.57
CA LEU A 327 4.91 -16.78 42.94
C LEU A 327 5.92 -16.60 41.78
N ARG A 328 7.04 -16.00 42.17
CA ARG A 328 8.30 -15.62 41.50
C ARG A 328 8.91 -16.65 40.52
N ARG A 329 9.65 -16.16 39.51
CA ARG A 329 10.89 -16.79 39.02
C ARG A 329 11.99 -15.76 38.79
N SER A 330 13.19 -16.16 39.23
CA SER A 330 14.46 -15.43 39.31
C SER A 330 15.24 -15.54 38.00
N ALA A 331 16.07 -14.52 37.75
CA ALA A 331 17.19 -14.55 36.83
C ALA A 331 18.35 -15.38 37.40
N ALA A 332 19.11 -16.07 36.53
CA ALA A 332 20.54 -16.37 36.64
C ALA A 332 21.05 -17.10 35.38
N ASP A 333 22.08 -16.51 34.77
CA ASP A 333 23.32 -17.10 34.23
C ASP A 333 23.28 -18.21 33.16
N TRP A 334 23.85 -17.87 32.00
CA TRP A 334 24.44 -18.80 31.03
C TRP A 334 25.95 -18.49 30.92
N PRO A 335 26.85 -19.48 30.98
CA PRO A 335 28.23 -19.30 30.55
C PRO A 335 28.43 -19.79 29.10
N SER A 336 29.30 -19.07 28.39
CA SER A 336 29.89 -19.44 27.11
C SER A 336 30.98 -20.51 27.30
N SER A 337 31.07 -21.49 26.39
CA SER A 337 32.35 -22.02 25.89
C SER A 337 32.18 -22.99 24.70
N LEU A 338 33.08 -22.82 23.73
CA LEU A 338 33.31 -23.58 22.50
C LEU A 338 33.46 -25.10 22.68
N ILE A 339 33.24 -25.88 21.61
CA ILE A 339 34.24 -26.71 20.90
C ILE A 339 33.59 -27.43 19.68
N ASP A 340 34.33 -27.45 18.58
CA ASP A 340 34.12 -28.17 17.30
C ASP A 340 33.91 -29.68 17.44
N MET A 341 33.25 -30.30 16.45
CA MET A 341 33.81 -31.39 15.63
C MET A 341 32.78 -31.96 14.63
N GLU A 342 33.26 -32.14 13.40
CA GLU A 342 32.61 -32.81 12.28
C GLU A 342 32.44 -34.33 12.49
N GLY A 343 31.45 -34.89 11.78
CA GLY A 343 31.58 -36.20 11.12
C GLY A 343 30.95 -37.40 11.84
N LEU A 344 29.87 -37.95 11.28
CA LEU A 344 29.86 -39.29 10.67
C LEU A 344 28.49 -39.72 10.14
N VAL A 345 28.56 -40.27 8.93
CA VAL A 345 27.54 -40.99 8.17
C VAL A 345 27.16 -42.30 8.87
N GLY A 346 25.87 -42.68 8.86
CA GLY A 346 25.44 -44.02 9.25
C GLY A 346 23.93 -44.24 9.16
N LEU A 347 23.52 -45.14 8.26
CA LEU A 347 22.15 -45.54 7.96
C LEU A 347 21.33 -45.96 9.18
N CYS A 348 20.04 -45.62 9.20
CA CYS A 348 19.03 -46.52 9.75
C CYS A 348 17.65 -46.31 9.09
N THR A 349 17.20 -47.35 8.41
CA THR A 349 15.86 -47.53 7.84
C THR A 349 14.81 -47.70 8.94
N THR A 350 13.73 -46.91 8.92
CA THR A 350 12.47 -47.25 9.60
C THR A 350 11.26 -46.81 8.79
N THR A 351 10.36 -47.76 8.59
CA THR A 351 9.07 -47.76 7.89
C THR A 351 8.05 -46.70 8.38
N PRO A 352 7.12 -46.23 7.53
CA PRO A 352 6.14 -45.21 7.92
C PRO A 352 4.93 -45.82 8.64
N VAL A 353 4.58 -45.22 9.78
CA VAL A 353 3.34 -45.46 10.52
C VAL A 353 2.21 -44.67 9.86
N ARG A 354 1.16 -45.37 9.42
CA ARG A 354 -0.11 -44.79 8.95
C ARG A 354 -0.92 -44.26 10.14
N PRO A 355 -1.48 -43.04 10.10
CA PRO A 355 -2.64 -42.72 10.90
C PRO A 355 -3.92 -42.99 10.08
N SER A 356 -4.65 -44.01 10.51
CA SER A 356 -6.03 -44.27 10.12
C SER A 356 -6.94 -43.16 10.66
N TYR A 357 -7.59 -42.40 9.78
CA TYR A 357 -8.69 -41.51 10.16
C TYR A 357 -10.03 -42.12 9.73
N ARG A 358 -10.93 -42.30 10.70
CA ARG A 358 -12.26 -42.89 10.51
C ARG A 358 -13.15 -41.95 9.70
N GLN A 359 -13.82 -42.53 8.70
CA GLN A 359 -14.94 -41.94 7.99
C GLN A 359 -16.13 -41.76 8.94
N HIS A 360 -16.71 -40.56 8.97
CA HIS A 360 -18.11 -40.37 9.32
C HIS A 360 -18.86 -39.95 8.07
N HIS A 361 -19.72 -40.85 7.60
CA HIS A 361 -20.76 -40.55 6.64
C HIS A 361 -21.83 -39.68 7.30
N SER A 362 -22.18 -38.56 6.67
CA SER A 362 -23.53 -38.00 6.76
C SER A 362 -23.90 -37.39 5.41
N LEU A 363 -24.80 -38.08 4.73
CA LEU A 363 -25.56 -37.64 3.57
C LEU A 363 -26.47 -36.48 3.98
N PHE A 364 -26.50 -35.38 3.22
CA PHE A 364 -27.70 -34.58 2.91
C PHE A 364 -27.30 -33.42 1.98
N ILE A 365 -27.50 -33.59 0.67
CA ILE A 365 -27.52 -32.52 -0.34
C ILE A 365 -28.95 -32.47 -0.86
N PRO A 366 -29.69 -31.34 -0.78
CA PRO A 366 -30.91 -31.20 -1.55
C PRO A 366 -30.56 -30.80 -3.00
N PRO A 367 -31.24 -31.35 -4.01
CA PRO A 367 -31.02 -30.97 -5.40
C PRO A 367 -31.71 -29.62 -5.67
N ILE A 368 -30.98 -28.60 -6.09
CA ILE A 368 -31.58 -27.39 -6.66
C ILE A 368 -31.77 -27.65 -8.16
N SER A 369 -33.03 -27.71 -8.56
CA SER A 369 -33.50 -27.86 -9.93
C SER A 369 -33.29 -26.57 -10.72
N LEU A 370 -32.70 -26.69 -11.91
CA LEU A 370 -32.72 -25.66 -12.94
C LEU A 370 -34.14 -25.56 -13.51
N GLN A 371 -34.88 -24.51 -13.16
CA GLN A 371 -36.07 -24.09 -13.89
C GLN A 371 -35.83 -22.75 -14.58
N LEU A 372 -35.61 -22.82 -15.90
CA LEU A 372 -35.75 -21.68 -16.80
C LEU A 372 -37.17 -21.12 -16.69
N ARG A 373 -37.29 -19.84 -16.33
CA ARG A 373 -38.53 -19.07 -16.51
C ARG A 373 -38.26 -17.93 -17.48
N LYS A 374 -38.73 -18.08 -18.72
CA LYS A 374 -38.92 -16.96 -19.65
C LYS A 374 -40.06 -16.09 -19.11
N GLN A 375 -39.79 -14.82 -18.84
CA GLN A 375 -40.83 -13.80 -18.72
C GLN A 375 -40.45 -12.57 -19.54
N LEU A 376 -41.18 -12.42 -20.64
CA LEU A 376 -41.43 -11.16 -21.34
C LEU A 376 -42.35 -10.30 -20.46
N MET A 377 -42.01 -9.03 -20.24
CA MET A 377 -43.00 -7.95 -20.16
C MET A 377 -42.39 -6.60 -20.53
N GLN A 378 -43.21 -5.82 -21.23
CA GLN A 378 -42.93 -4.53 -21.83
C GLN A 378 -43.11 -3.35 -20.85
N SER A 379 -42.35 -2.30 -21.15
CA SER A 379 -42.61 -0.85 -21.00
C SER A 379 -42.77 -0.22 -19.61
N SER A 380 -41.90 0.75 -19.31
CA SER A 380 -42.31 2.17 -19.24
C SER A 380 -41.09 3.12 -19.32
N LEU A 381 -41.18 4.07 -20.24
CA LEU A 381 -40.23 5.15 -20.48
C LEU A 381 -40.30 6.18 -19.35
N VAL A 382 -39.19 6.41 -18.66
CA VAL A 382 -38.93 7.66 -17.92
C VAL A 382 -37.52 8.11 -18.25
N THR A 383 -37.45 9.25 -18.93
CA THR A 383 -36.24 9.97 -19.31
C THR A 383 -35.58 10.57 -18.07
N MET A 384 -34.37 10.11 -17.74
CA MET A 384 -33.44 10.83 -16.87
C MET A 384 -32.07 11.02 -17.54
N LYS A 385 -31.56 12.23 -17.38
CA LYS A 385 -30.39 12.84 -18.02
C LYS A 385 -29.14 11.96 -17.92
N GLN A 386 -28.50 11.76 -19.07
CA GLN A 386 -27.20 11.12 -19.21
C GLN A 386 -26.11 11.92 -18.48
N HIS A 387 -25.51 11.32 -17.46
CA HIS A 387 -24.16 11.67 -17.04
C HIS A 387 -23.18 10.83 -17.87
N ARG A 388 -22.25 11.52 -18.56
CA ARG A 388 -21.19 10.90 -19.36
C ARG A 388 -20.30 10.00 -18.48
N PRO A 389 -20.10 8.71 -18.82
CA PRO A 389 -18.99 7.96 -18.27
C PRO A 389 -17.68 8.40 -18.93
N PHE A 390 -16.64 8.49 -18.11
CA PHE A 390 -15.28 8.82 -18.51
C PHE A 390 -14.75 7.83 -19.55
N ASN A 391 -13.99 8.35 -20.52
CA ASN A 391 -13.31 7.57 -21.56
C ASN A 391 -12.42 6.48 -20.91
N LEU A 392 -12.90 5.24 -20.96
CA LEU A 392 -12.01 4.09 -21.10
C LEU A 392 -11.35 4.25 -22.46
N VAL A 393 -10.01 4.23 -22.51
CA VAL A 393 -9.31 3.93 -23.76
C VAL A 393 -9.63 2.48 -24.07
N ALA A 394 -10.75 2.27 -24.77
CA ALA A 394 -11.03 1.04 -25.47
C ALA A 394 -9.93 0.91 -26.53
N ALA A 395 -8.98 0.01 -26.31
CA ALA A 395 -8.13 -0.46 -27.38
C ALA A 395 -9.06 -0.95 -28.49
N SER A 396 -8.98 -0.26 -29.62
CA SER A 396 -9.77 -0.53 -30.81
C SER A 396 -9.62 -2.00 -31.17
N THR A 397 -10.74 -2.74 -31.17
CA THR A 397 -10.82 -4.06 -31.80
C THR A 397 -10.80 -3.85 -33.31
N GLU A 398 -9.60 -3.59 -33.85
CA GLU A 398 -9.28 -3.91 -35.22
C GLU A 398 -8.29 -5.08 -35.22
N PRO A 399 -8.37 -6.02 -36.18
CA PRO A 399 -7.39 -7.08 -36.29
C PRO A 399 -6.02 -6.46 -36.56
N LEU A 400 -5.10 -6.61 -35.61
CA LEU A 400 -3.72 -6.15 -35.71
C LEU A 400 -3.02 -6.91 -36.85
N LYS A 401 -3.08 -6.39 -38.07
CA LYS A 401 -2.39 -6.91 -39.27
C LYS A 401 -1.09 -6.18 -39.56
N THR A 402 -0.47 -5.58 -38.55
CA THR A 402 0.73 -4.74 -38.73
C THR A 402 1.84 -5.23 -37.79
N SER A 403 2.64 -6.18 -38.28
CA SER A 403 3.96 -6.68 -37.80
C SER A 403 4.15 -8.22 -37.81
N LEU A 404 3.25 -9.00 -38.43
CA LEU A 404 3.39 -10.47 -38.58
C LEU A 404 4.66 -10.95 -39.32
N GLY A 405 5.51 -10.05 -39.85
CA GLY A 405 6.69 -10.39 -40.65
C GLY A 405 8.01 -10.54 -39.87
N GLN A 406 7.98 -10.65 -38.53
CA GLN A 406 9.21 -10.56 -37.71
C GLN A 406 9.62 -11.86 -36.99
N PHE A 407 8.78 -12.90 -37.00
CA PHE A 407 9.03 -14.14 -36.25
C PHE A 407 9.00 -15.39 -37.15
N ASP A 408 10.17 -15.98 -37.38
CA ASP A 408 10.32 -17.18 -38.23
C ASP A 408 9.74 -18.45 -37.58
N ASN A 409 9.58 -18.46 -36.25
CA ASN A 409 9.07 -19.59 -35.47
C ASN A 409 7.53 -19.67 -35.41
N THR A 410 6.81 -18.90 -36.24
CA THR A 410 5.36 -19.06 -36.44
C THR A 410 5.01 -20.31 -37.23
N LEU A 411 5.94 -20.77 -38.07
CA LEU A 411 5.88 -22.05 -38.78
C LEU A 411 6.79 -23.06 -38.05
N PRO A 412 6.22 -24.05 -37.34
CA PRO A 412 7.02 -24.97 -36.55
C PRO A 412 7.83 -25.92 -37.44
N SER A 413 9.02 -26.31 -36.97
CA SER A 413 9.80 -27.34 -37.64
C SER A 413 9.11 -28.71 -37.54
N LYS A 414 9.57 -29.68 -38.34
CA LYS A 414 9.07 -31.05 -38.27
C LYS A 414 9.31 -31.68 -36.90
N GLU A 415 10.48 -31.42 -36.30
CA GLU A 415 10.83 -31.92 -34.96
C GLU A 415 9.88 -31.38 -33.89
N VAL A 416 9.52 -30.10 -33.96
CA VAL A 416 8.56 -29.45 -33.06
C VAL A 416 7.18 -30.09 -33.19
N LEU A 417 6.68 -30.28 -34.42
CA LEU A 417 5.40 -30.93 -34.68
C LEU A 417 5.38 -32.39 -34.19
N ASP A 418 6.45 -33.14 -34.43
CA ASP A 418 6.55 -34.53 -33.99
C ASP A 418 6.62 -34.63 -32.47
N LEU A 419 7.27 -33.68 -31.78
CA LEU A 419 7.28 -33.63 -30.33
C LEU A 419 5.91 -33.24 -29.75
N TRP A 420 5.23 -32.27 -30.35
CA TRP A 420 3.87 -31.87 -29.99
C TRP A 420 2.88 -33.03 -30.07
N ARG A 421 2.91 -33.80 -31.17
CA ARG A 421 2.02 -34.96 -31.40
C ARG A 421 2.27 -36.13 -30.44
N ARG A 422 3.50 -36.29 -29.96
CA ARG A 422 3.90 -37.39 -29.07
C ARG A 422 3.96 -37.01 -27.59
N ALA A 423 3.52 -35.80 -27.24
CA ALA A 423 3.56 -35.31 -25.86
C ALA A 423 2.80 -36.27 -24.92
N ASP A 424 3.42 -36.61 -23.79
CA ASP A 424 2.77 -37.40 -22.73
C ASP A 424 1.91 -36.49 -21.84
N ALA A 425 2.35 -35.24 -21.66
CA ALA A 425 1.62 -34.22 -20.94
C ALA A 425 1.89 -32.80 -21.46
N VAL A 426 0.88 -31.94 -21.29
CA VAL A 426 0.92 -30.52 -21.63
C VAL A 426 0.58 -29.70 -20.39
N CYS A 427 1.45 -28.76 -20.05
CA CYS A 427 1.28 -27.79 -19.00
C CYS A 427 0.88 -26.45 -19.62
N PHE A 428 -0.21 -25.86 -19.15
CA PHE A 428 -0.66 -24.54 -19.57
C PHE A 428 -0.47 -23.53 -18.44
N ASP A 429 0.02 -22.35 -18.80
CA ASP A 429 -0.23 -21.16 -17.98
C ASP A 429 -1.73 -20.82 -17.95
N VAL A 430 -2.14 -20.08 -16.93
CA VAL A 430 -3.54 -19.65 -16.78
C VAL A 430 -3.73 -18.21 -17.24
N ASP A 431 -3.13 -17.27 -16.53
CA ASP A 431 -3.28 -15.84 -16.81
C ASP A 431 -2.72 -15.52 -18.21
N SER A 432 -3.43 -14.70 -18.98
CA SER A 432 -3.07 -14.34 -20.37
C SER A 432 -2.87 -15.53 -21.35
N THR A 433 -3.24 -16.75 -20.97
CA THR A 433 -3.11 -17.96 -21.80
C THR A 433 -4.42 -18.76 -21.87
N VAL A 434 -4.78 -19.48 -20.80
CA VAL A 434 -6.08 -20.18 -20.71
C VAL A 434 -7.21 -19.17 -20.44
N CYS A 435 -6.90 -18.10 -19.72
CA CYS A 435 -7.78 -16.99 -19.42
C CYS A 435 -7.34 -15.71 -20.16
N LEU A 436 -8.33 -14.87 -20.49
CA LEU A 436 -8.11 -13.57 -21.13
C LEU A 436 -7.68 -12.48 -20.13
N ASP A 437 -7.89 -12.72 -18.85
CA ASP A 437 -7.66 -11.80 -17.75
C ASP A 437 -6.55 -12.28 -16.80
N GLU A 438 -6.03 -11.33 -16.00
CA GLU A 438 -5.05 -11.55 -14.94
C GLU A 438 -5.78 -11.67 -13.60
N GLY A 439 -5.85 -12.86 -13.02
CA GLY A 439 -6.77 -13.16 -11.93
C GLY A 439 -6.60 -12.28 -10.68
N ILE A 440 -5.36 -11.93 -10.32
CA ILE A 440 -5.08 -11.03 -9.18
C ILE A 440 -5.48 -9.58 -9.46
N ASP A 441 -5.36 -9.11 -10.70
CA ASP A 441 -5.73 -7.73 -11.06
C ASP A 441 -7.26 -7.58 -11.10
N GLU A 442 -7.96 -8.59 -11.60
CA GLU A 442 -9.43 -8.65 -11.55
C GLU A 442 -9.95 -8.72 -10.11
N LEU A 443 -9.34 -9.52 -9.24
CA LEU A 443 -9.71 -9.58 -7.82
C LEU A 443 -9.44 -8.24 -7.11
N ALA A 444 -8.33 -7.59 -7.43
CA ALA A 444 -7.99 -6.28 -6.88
C ALA A 444 -8.97 -5.20 -7.35
N ASP A 445 -9.34 -5.18 -8.63
CA ASP A 445 -10.37 -4.30 -9.17
C ASP A 445 -11.72 -4.50 -8.48
N PHE A 446 -12.14 -5.77 -8.32
CA PHE A 446 -13.36 -6.11 -7.59
C PHE A 446 -13.34 -5.61 -6.13
N CYS A 447 -12.17 -5.62 -5.50
CA CYS A 447 -11.97 -5.09 -4.14
C CYS A 447 -11.78 -3.56 -4.08
N GLY A 448 -11.86 -2.85 -5.22
CA GLY A 448 -11.69 -1.39 -5.30
C GLY A 448 -10.23 -0.92 -5.27
N ALA A 449 -9.27 -1.82 -5.46
CA ALA A 449 -7.83 -1.57 -5.40
C ALA A 449 -7.12 -1.74 -6.75
N GLY A 450 -7.85 -1.96 -7.84
CA GLY A 450 -7.28 -2.23 -9.17
C GLY A 450 -6.24 -1.19 -9.62
N LYS A 451 -6.53 0.11 -9.43
CA LYS A 451 -5.57 1.18 -9.74
C LYS A 451 -4.28 1.10 -8.93
N ALA A 452 -4.37 0.78 -7.63
CA ALA A 452 -3.20 0.68 -6.77
C ALA A 452 -2.31 -0.51 -7.15
N VAL A 453 -2.93 -1.66 -7.46
CA VAL A 453 -2.21 -2.85 -7.91
C VAL A 453 -1.59 -2.62 -9.29
N ALA A 454 -2.30 -2.00 -10.24
CA ALA A 454 -1.75 -1.68 -11.56
C ALA A 454 -0.55 -0.73 -11.49
N GLU A 455 -0.64 0.34 -10.70
CA GLU A 455 0.48 1.26 -10.47
C GLU A 455 1.66 0.56 -9.80
N TRP A 456 1.41 -0.35 -8.84
CA TRP A 456 2.44 -1.14 -8.20
C TRP A 456 3.13 -2.09 -9.18
N THR A 457 2.36 -2.85 -9.96
CA THR A 457 2.87 -3.77 -10.99
C THR A 457 3.76 -3.02 -11.98
N ALA A 458 3.31 -1.85 -12.47
CA ALA A 458 4.12 -1.01 -13.37
C ALA A 458 5.45 -0.56 -12.76
N ARG A 459 5.50 -0.29 -11.45
CA ARG A 459 6.74 0.07 -10.72
C ARG A 459 7.63 -1.15 -10.47
N ALA A 460 7.05 -2.34 -10.27
CA ALA A 460 7.77 -3.58 -9.98
C ALA A 460 8.38 -4.25 -11.23
N MET A 461 7.87 -3.96 -12.42
CA MET A 461 8.27 -4.57 -13.71
C MET A 461 9.72 -4.31 -14.16
N GLY A 462 10.52 -3.54 -13.41
CA GLY A 462 11.94 -3.33 -13.67
C GLY A 462 12.87 -4.50 -13.32
N GLY A 463 12.34 -5.70 -13.03
CA GLY A 463 13.12 -6.93 -12.81
C GLY A 463 13.99 -6.97 -11.55
N SER A 464 13.93 -5.96 -10.69
CA SER A 464 14.78 -5.82 -9.50
C SER A 464 14.16 -6.40 -8.21
N VAL A 465 13.00 -7.07 -8.31
CA VAL A 465 12.23 -7.57 -7.15
C VAL A 465 12.04 -9.08 -7.28
N PRO A 466 12.37 -9.87 -6.24
CA PRO A 466 11.98 -11.27 -6.17
C PRO A 466 10.47 -11.43 -6.35
N PHE A 467 10.04 -12.46 -7.10
CA PHE A 467 8.63 -12.67 -7.42
C PHE A 467 7.73 -12.76 -6.16
N GLU A 468 8.19 -13.48 -5.14
CA GLU A 468 7.48 -13.66 -3.86
C GLU A 468 7.18 -12.32 -3.18
N ASP A 469 8.20 -11.45 -3.15
CA ASP A 469 8.12 -10.11 -2.56
C ASP A 469 7.14 -9.21 -3.32
N ALA A 470 7.18 -9.29 -4.66
CA ALA A 470 6.25 -8.54 -5.51
C ALA A 470 4.80 -9.01 -5.30
N LEU A 471 4.58 -10.33 -5.17
CA LEU A 471 3.27 -10.92 -4.90
C LEU A 471 2.73 -10.51 -3.52
N ALA A 472 3.56 -10.62 -2.49
CA ALA A 472 3.21 -10.21 -1.12
C ALA A 472 2.81 -8.74 -1.06
N ALA A 473 3.58 -7.87 -1.72
CA ALA A 473 3.29 -6.45 -1.77
C ALA A 473 1.97 -6.15 -2.49
N ARG A 474 1.68 -6.78 -3.63
CA ARG A 474 0.39 -6.63 -4.33
C ARG A 474 -0.79 -6.99 -3.44
N LEU A 475 -0.75 -8.16 -2.79
CA LEU A 475 -1.81 -8.60 -1.88
C LEU A 475 -1.97 -7.68 -0.67
N SER A 476 -0.88 -7.10 -0.18
CA SER A 476 -0.91 -6.18 0.98
C SER A 476 -1.73 -4.90 0.72
N LEU A 477 -1.91 -4.52 -0.55
CA LEU A 477 -2.65 -3.33 -0.97
C LEU A 477 -4.16 -3.46 -0.75
N PHE A 478 -4.72 -4.67 -0.79
CA PHE A 478 -6.17 -4.87 -0.74
C PHE A 478 -6.65 -5.98 0.19
N LYS A 479 -5.77 -6.94 0.57
CA LYS A 479 -6.01 -7.96 1.60
C LYS A 479 -7.39 -8.62 1.47
N PRO A 480 -7.66 -9.35 0.38
CA PRO A 480 -9.00 -9.84 0.07
C PRO A 480 -9.49 -10.79 1.16
N SER A 481 -10.68 -10.58 1.68
CA SER A 481 -11.33 -11.55 2.58
C SER A 481 -11.84 -12.77 1.80
N LEU A 482 -12.09 -13.87 2.52
CA LEU A 482 -12.64 -15.09 1.93
C LEU A 482 -14.01 -14.84 1.28
N SER A 483 -14.85 -14.02 1.92
CA SER A 483 -16.16 -13.64 1.35
C SER A 483 -16.02 -12.80 0.09
N GLN A 484 -15.08 -11.84 0.04
CA GLN A 484 -14.83 -11.07 -1.19
C GLN A 484 -14.34 -11.95 -2.33
N LEU A 485 -13.48 -12.93 -2.05
CA LEU A 485 -13.05 -13.91 -3.03
C LEU A 485 -14.22 -14.75 -3.54
N GLN A 486 -15.10 -15.24 -2.66
CA GLN A 486 -16.29 -16.01 -3.05
C GLN A 486 -17.25 -15.18 -3.91
N ASP A 487 -17.55 -13.95 -3.48
CA ASP A 487 -18.36 -12.99 -4.21
C ASP A 487 -17.78 -12.68 -5.60
N PHE A 488 -16.46 -12.52 -5.69
CA PHE A 488 -15.76 -12.30 -6.94
C PHE A 488 -15.97 -13.48 -7.90
N LEU A 489 -15.74 -14.71 -7.43
CA LEU A 489 -15.87 -15.92 -8.25
C LEU A 489 -17.31 -16.16 -8.74
N GLU A 490 -18.32 -15.76 -7.94
CA GLU A 490 -19.73 -15.85 -8.34
C GLU A 490 -20.11 -14.77 -9.37
N LYS A 491 -19.67 -13.52 -9.14
CA LYS A 491 -20.10 -12.35 -9.94
C LYS A 491 -19.27 -12.14 -11.21
N ARG A 492 -18.02 -12.62 -11.25
CA ARG A 492 -17.09 -12.49 -12.37
C ARG A 492 -16.54 -13.88 -12.74
N PRO A 493 -17.30 -14.69 -13.51
CA PRO A 493 -16.81 -15.99 -13.94
C PRO A 493 -15.58 -15.85 -14.87
N PRO A 494 -14.68 -16.84 -14.92
CA PRO A 494 -13.46 -16.77 -15.71
C PRO A 494 -13.73 -16.59 -17.20
N LYS A 495 -12.96 -15.70 -17.84
CA LYS A 495 -13.03 -15.47 -19.29
C LYS A 495 -12.05 -16.39 -20.00
N ILE A 496 -12.56 -17.49 -20.55
CA ILE A 496 -11.74 -18.52 -21.18
C ILE A 496 -11.32 -18.10 -22.60
N SER A 497 -10.05 -18.33 -22.94
CA SER A 497 -9.48 -18.04 -24.27
C SER A 497 -10.14 -18.89 -25.37
N PRO A 498 -10.49 -18.32 -26.54
CA PRO A 498 -11.17 -19.06 -27.59
C PRO A 498 -10.40 -20.29 -28.08
N GLY A 499 -11.05 -21.46 -28.08
CA GLY A 499 -10.50 -22.73 -28.61
C GLY A 499 -9.72 -23.58 -27.59
N ILE A 500 -9.46 -23.10 -26.37
CA ILE A 500 -8.74 -23.89 -25.36
C ILE A 500 -9.54 -25.10 -24.88
N ASP A 501 -10.88 -24.99 -24.79
CA ASP A 501 -11.73 -26.10 -24.37
C ASP A 501 -11.72 -27.24 -25.39
N GLU A 502 -11.75 -26.90 -26.69
CA GLU A 502 -11.60 -27.84 -27.80
C GLU A 502 -10.21 -28.50 -27.79
N LEU A 503 -9.15 -27.71 -27.59
CA LEU A 503 -7.78 -28.22 -27.49
C LEU A 503 -7.63 -29.19 -26.32
N VAL A 504 -8.10 -28.83 -25.13
CA VAL A 504 -8.04 -29.70 -23.94
C VAL A 504 -8.82 -30.99 -24.17
N LYS A 505 -10.00 -30.95 -24.80
CA LYS A 505 -10.77 -32.15 -25.17
C LYS A 505 -9.99 -33.05 -26.13
N LYS A 506 -9.36 -32.48 -27.16
CA LYS A 506 -8.55 -33.21 -28.16
C LYS A 506 -7.30 -33.85 -27.53
N LEU A 507 -6.61 -33.14 -26.66
CA LEU A 507 -5.46 -33.66 -25.90
C LEU A 507 -5.88 -34.87 -25.05
N LYS A 508 -6.99 -34.74 -24.29
CA LYS A 508 -7.54 -35.84 -23.49
C LYS A 508 -7.96 -37.03 -24.33
N SER A 509 -8.57 -36.81 -25.50
CA SER A 509 -8.96 -37.92 -26.39
C SER A 509 -7.76 -38.68 -26.97
N LYS A 510 -6.57 -38.08 -26.93
CA LYS A 510 -5.29 -38.71 -27.28
C LYS A 510 -4.55 -39.28 -26.07
N ASN A 511 -5.18 -39.33 -24.90
CA ASN A 511 -4.58 -39.74 -23.62
C ASN A 511 -3.39 -38.88 -23.18
N ILE A 512 -3.36 -37.60 -23.58
CA ILE A 512 -2.34 -36.64 -23.15
C ILE A 512 -2.83 -35.98 -21.86
N ASN A 513 -2.00 -36.01 -20.82
CA ASN A 513 -2.36 -35.42 -19.53
C ASN A 513 -2.24 -33.89 -19.60
N VAL A 514 -3.19 -33.18 -18.98
CA VAL A 514 -3.24 -31.71 -19.01
C VAL A 514 -3.09 -31.17 -17.60
N TYR A 515 -2.20 -30.19 -17.43
CA TYR A 515 -1.91 -29.51 -16.16
C TYR A 515 -2.08 -28.00 -16.31
N LEU A 516 -2.48 -27.33 -15.23
CA LEU A 516 -2.50 -25.87 -15.12
C LEU A 516 -1.41 -25.44 -14.14
N ILE A 517 -0.49 -24.59 -14.57
CA ILE A 517 0.63 -24.10 -13.75
C ILE A 517 0.66 -22.58 -13.80
N SER A 518 0.35 -21.91 -12.68
CA SER A 518 0.15 -20.46 -12.66
C SER A 518 0.77 -19.79 -11.44
N GLY A 519 1.24 -18.55 -11.61
CA GLY A 519 1.63 -17.67 -10.51
C GLY A 519 0.43 -17.04 -9.76
N GLY A 520 -0.78 -17.23 -10.27
CA GLY A 520 -2.04 -16.88 -9.63
C GLY A 520 -2.43 -17.85 -8.51
N PHE A 521 -3.72 -17.86 -8.14
CA PHE A 521 -4.19 -18.59 -6.96
C PHE A 521 -5.13 -19.73 -7.30
N ARG A 522 -4.91 -20.89 -6.68
CA ARG A 522 -5.67 -22.13 -6.86
C ARG A 522 -7.17 -21.93 -6.71
N GLN A 523 -7.59 -21.11 -5.73
CA GLN A 523 -9.00 -20.81 -5.51
C GLN A 523 -9.68 -20.18 -6.73
N MET A 524 -8.96 -19.37 -7.51
CA MET A 524 -9.47 -18.73 -8.73
C MET A 524 -9.34 -19.63 -9.96
N ILE A 525 -8.42 -20.59 -9.95
CA ILE A 525 -8.17 -21.53 -11.04
C ILE A 525 -9.13 -22.72 -10.98
N ASN A 526 -9.63 -23.09 -9.80
CA ASN A 526 -10.56 -24.21 -9.63
C ASN A 526 -11.80 -24.13 -10.55
N PRO A 527 -12.51 -22.98 -10.69
CA PRO A 527 -13.60 -22.86 -11.65
C PRO A 527 -13.16 -23.05 -13.10
N VAL A 528 -11.98 -22.54 -13.48
CA VAL A 528 -11.40 -22.72 -14.83
C VAL A 528 -11.17 -24.20 -15.12
N ALA A 529 -10.50 -24.90 -14.19
CA ALA A 529 -10.24 -26.32 -14.30
C ALA A 529 -11.55 -27.14 -14.40
N SER A 530 -12.56 -26.76 -13.62
CA SER A 530 -13.88 -27.40 -13.67
C SER A 530 -14.55 -27.25 -15.05
N VAL A 531 -14.50 -26.05 -15.64
CA VAL A 531 -15.06 -25.80 -16.99
C VAL A 531 -14.35 -26.63 -18.06
N LEU A 532 -13.02 -26.78 -17.94
CA LEU A 532 -12.20 -27.56 -18.87
C LEU A 532 -12.15 -29.07 -18.54
N GLY A 533 -12.81 -29.49 -17.46
CA GLY A 533 -12.81 -30.86 -16.94
C GLY A 533 -11.42 -31.37 -16.52
N ILE A 534 -10.51 -30.47 -16.12
CA ILE A 534 -9.16 -30.80 -15.64
C ILE A 534 -9.24 -31.13 -14.14
N PRO A 535 -8.65 -32.25 -13.66
CA PRO A 535 -8.66 -32.60 -12.25
C PRO A 535 -7.99 -31.53 -11.37
N VAL A 536 -8.50 -31.33 -10.16
CA VAL A 536 -7.92 -30.36 -9.20
C VAL A 536 -6.50 -30.70 -8.80
N ASP A 537 -6.14 -31.99 -8.81
CA ASP A 537 -4.78 -32.49 -8.53
C ASP A 537 -3.78 -32.11 -9.63
N ASN A 538 -4.27 -31.72 -10.81
CA ASN A 538 -3.45 -31.27 -11.93
C ASN A 538 -3.22 -29.74 -11.93
N ILE A 539 -3.59 -29.05 -10.85
CA ILE A 539 -3.36 -27.61 -10.69
C ILE A 539 -2.12 -27.40 -9.81
N PHE A 540 -1.20 -26.56 -10.27
CA PHE A 540 -0.03 -26.10 -9.52
C PHE A 540 -0.07 -24.57 -9.48
N ALA A 541 -0.41 -24.00 -8.33
CA ALA A 541 -0.61 -22.57 -8.17
C ALA A 541 -0.47 -22.16 -6.70
N ASN A 542 -0.38 -20.86 -6.45
CA ASN A 542 -0.33 -20.33 -5.09
C ASN A 542 -1.65 -20.55 -4.35
N ASN A 543 -1.62 -20.58 -3.03
CA ASN A 543 -2.84 -20.66 -2.20
C ASN A 543 -2.98 -19.41 -1.35
N LEU A 544 -4.13 -18.75 -1.40
CA LEU A 544 -4.48 -17.73 -0.41
C LEU A 544 -4.77 -18.38 0.94
N LEU A 545 -4.29 -17.76 2.02
CA LEU A 545 -4.49 -18.20 3.40
C LEU A 545 -5.44 -17.24 4.12
N PHE A 546 -6.36 -17.82 4.89
CA PHE A 546 -7.35 -17.09 5.66
C PHE A 546 -7.40 -17.59 7.09
N GLU A 547 -7.69 -16.69 8.03
CA GLU A 547 -8.07 -17.05 9.39
C GLU A 547 -9.45 -17.76 9.40
N SER A 548 -9.81 -18.38 10.54
CA SER A 548 -11.15 -18.93 10.75
C SER A 548 -12.27 -17.87 10.64
N SER A 549 -11.93 -16.59 10.82
CA SER A 549 -12.82 -15.44 10.63
C SER A 549 -13.10 -15.11 9.16
N GLY A 550 -12.34 -15.69 8.22
CA GLY A 550 -12.36 -15.34 6.80
C GLY A 550 -11.48 -14.13 6.46
N LYS A 551 -10.73 -13.60 7.42
CA LYS A 551 -9.78 -12.50 7.20
C LYS A 551 -8.52 -12.99 6.48
N PHE A 552 -8.01 -12.18 5.56
CA PHE A 552 -6.75 -12.45 4.85
C PHE A 552 -5.57 -12.59 5.81
N LEU A 553 -4.84 -13.70 5.68
CA LEU A 553 -3.61 -13.97 6.45
C LEU A 553 -2.34 -13.82 5.59
N GLY A 554 -2.43 -14.15 4.30
CA GLY A 554 -1.28 -14.20 3.40
C GLY A 554 -1.49 -15.19 2.27
N PHE A 555 -0.40 -15.77 1.79
CA PHE A 555 -0.42 -16.90 0.86
C PHE A 555 0.57 -17.97 1.33
N ASP A 556 0.40 -19.20 0.85
CA ASP A 556 1.31 -20.30 1.17
C ASP A 556 2.63 -20.13 0.42
N ALA A 557 3.66 -19.72 1.16
CA ALA A 557 5.01 -19.55 0.63
C ALA A 557 5.66 -20.90 0.24
N ASN A 558 5.12 -22.06 0.63
CA ASN A 558 5.70 -23.35 0.27
C ASN A 558 5.28 -23.85 -1.12
N GLU A 559 4.27 -23.23 -1.74
CA GLU A 559 3.88 -23.57 -3.11
C GLU A 559 5.03 -23.27 -4.06
N TYR A 560 5.29 -24.14 -5.05
CA TYR A 560 6.41 -23.97 -5.98
C TYR A 560 6.32 -22.62 -6.71
N THR A 561 5.11 -22.24 -7.11
CA THR A 561 4.78 -21.03 -7.88
C THR A 561 4.83 -19.73 -7.06
N SER A 562 5.21 -19.80 -5.77
CA SER A 562 5.32 -18.63 -4.89
C SER A 562 6.57 -17.80 -5.17
N ARG A 563 7.51 -18.32 -5.96
CA ARG A 563 8.84 -17.76 -6.18
C ARG A 563 9.29 -17.87 -7.64
N SER A 564 10.35 -17.15 -7.97
CA SER A 564 10.98 -17.22 -9.30
C SER A 564 11.48 -18.63 -9.60
N GLY A 565 11.36 -19.09 -10.86
CA GLY A 565 11.61 -20.49 -11.23
C GLY A 565 10.57 -21.50 -10.74
N GLY A 566 9.47 -21.02 -10.14
CA GLY A 566 8.43 -21.87 -9.58
C GLY A 566 7.73 -22.77 -10.60
N LYS A 567 7.37 -22.21 -11.77
CA LYS A 567 6.74 -22.98 -12.86
C LYS A 567 7.68 -24.08 -13.38
N ALA A 568 8.96 -23.76 -13.59
CA ALA A 568 9.96 -24.74 -14.00
C ALA A 568 10.11 -25.88 -12.98
N THR A 569 10.14 -25.55 -11.69
CA THR A 569 10.20 -26.55 -10.61
C THR A 569 8.97 -27.44 -10.61
N ALA A 570 7.75 -26.87 -10.77
CA ALA A 570 6.52 -27.64 -10.86
C ALA A 570 6.54 -28.62 -12.04
N VAL A 571 6.93 -28.17 -13.24
CA VAL A 571 7.06 -29.03 -14.44
C VAL A 571 8.04 -30.19 -14.21
N GLN A 572 9.21 -29.92 -13.60
CA GLN A 572 10.20 -30.95 -13.27
C GLN A 572 9.63 -31.99 -12.30
N GLN A 573 8.89 -31.57 -11.27
CA GLN A 573 8.28 -32.49 -10.31
C GLN A 573 7.19 -33.34 -10.96
N ILE A 574 6.33 -32.75 -11.80
CA ILE A 574 5.30 -33.47 -12.56
C ILE A 574 5.96 -34.53 -13.45
N ARG A 575 6.98 -34.14 -14.24
CA ARG A 575 7.73 -35.04 -15.12
C ARG A 575 8.30 -36.22 -14.34
N LYS A 576 8.97 -35.95 -13.22
CA LYS A 576 9.60 -36.97 -12.37
C LYS A 576 8.57 -37.90 -11.72
N ALA A 577 7.47 -37.36 -11.21
CA ALA A 577 6.44 -38.14 -10.50
C ALA A 577 5.74 -39.15 -11.41
N HIS A 578 5.51 -38.78 -12.68
CA HIS A 578 4.79 -39.62 -13.64
C HIS A 578 5.69 -40.34 -14.65
N GLY A 579 6.98 -40.02 -14.69
CA GLY A 579 7.93 -40.59 -15.65
C GLY A 579 7.68 -40.15 -17.10
N TYR A 580 7.11 -38.97 -17.31
CA TYR A 580 6.83 -38.43 -18.64
C TYR A 580 8.13 -38.20 -19.42
N LYS A 581 8.13 -38.62 -20.69
CA LYS A 581 9.28 -38.51 -21.59
C LYS A 581 9.19 -37.28 -22.47
N ALA A 582 7.99 -36.89 -22.90
CA ALA A 582 7.73 -35.70 -23.69
C ALA A 582 6.77 -34.76 -22.95
N MET A 583 7.29 -33.62 -22.50
CA MET A 583 6.56 -32.57 -21.78
C MET A 583 6.50 -31.30 -22.61
N VAL A 584 5.33 -30.66 -22.68
CA VAL A 584 5.15 -29.39 -23.38
C VAL A 584 4.68 -28.32 -22.39
N MET A 585 5.27 -27.12 -22.45
CA MET A 585 4.77 -25.94 -21.73
C MET A 585 4.17 -24.95 -22.73
N ILE A 586 2.99 -24.42 -22.43
CA ILE A 586 2.30 -23.41 -23.23
C ILE A 586 1.97 -22.20 -22.35
N GLY A 587 2.43 -21.01 -22.74
CA GLY A 587 2.19 -19.77 -21.99
C GLY A 587 2.61 -18.53 -22.78
N ASP A 588 2.36 -17.33 -22.27
CA ASP A 588 2.76 -16.06 -22.90
C ASP A 588 4.03 -15.45 -22.26
N GLY A 589 4.35 -15.86 -21.03
CA GLY A 589 5.30 -15.17 -20.16
C GLY A 589 6.72 -15.74 -20.16
N ALA A 590 7.65 -14.91 -19.65
CA ALA A 590 9.05 -15.33 -19.45
C ALA A 590 9.19 -16.47 -18.43
N THR A 591 8.28 -16.56 -17.45
CA THR A 591 8.26 -17.66 -16.47
C THR A 591 7.90 -19.00 -17.09
N ASP A 592 7.19 -18.99 -18.22
CA ASP A 592 6.72 -20.16 -18.94
C ASP A 592 7.83 -20.67 -19.86
N LEU A 593 8.51 -19.75 -20.55
CA LEU A 593 9.75 -20.02 -21.25
C LEU A 593 10.81 -20.62 -20.31
N GLU A 594 10.91 -20.11 -19.07
CA GLU A 594 11.82 -20.64 -18.05
C GLU A 594 11.58 -22.13 -17.75
N ALA A 595 10.36 -22.65 -17.95
CA ALA A 595 10.06 -24.06 -17.77
C ALA A 595 10.75 -24.97 -18.79
N ARG A 596 11.33 -24.42 -19.86
CA ARG A 596 12.16 -25.13 -20.86
C ARG A 596 13.56 -25.51 -20.34
N LYS A 597 13.91 -25.13 -19.11
CA LYS A 597 15.17 -25.51 -18.44
C LYS A 597 15.40 -27.03 -18.42
N PRO A 598 16.67 -27.50 -18.30
CA PRO A 598 16.98 -28.93 -18.25
C PRO A 598 16.14 -29.70 -17.22
N GLY A 599 15.56 -30.83 -17.65
CA GLY A 599 14.65 -31.65 -16.85
C GLY A 599 13.20 -31.14 -16.77
N GLY A 600 12.92 -29.94 -17.29
CA GLY A 600 11.59 -29.36 -17.40
C GLY A 600 10.86 -29.80 -18.68
N ALA A 601 10.23 -28.85 -19.37
CA ALA A 601 9.56 -29.07 -20.65
C ALA A 601 10.56 -29.34 -21.77
N ASP A 602 10.17 -30.19 -22.72
CA ASP A 602 10.90 -30.52 -23.94
C ASP A 602 10.50 -29.63 -25.12
N LEU A 603 9.40 -28.87 -25.00
CA LEU A 603 8.94 -27.87 -25.94
C LEU A 603 8.25 -26.73 -25.20
N PHE A 604 8.57 -25.50 -25.59
CA PHE A 604 7.84 -24.32 -25.18
C PHE A 604 7.12 -23.68 -26.36
N ILE A 605 5.80 -23.60 -26.26
CA ILE A 605 4.93 -22.94 -27.22
C ILE A 605 4.50 -21.60 -26.62
N CYS A 606 4.90 -20.50 -27.26
CA CYS A 606 4.46 -19.17 -26.87
C CYS A 606 3.05 -18.91 -27.43
N TYR A 607 2.08 -18.66 -26.55
CA TYR A 607 0.74 -18.24 -26.94
C TYR A 607 0.62 -16.72 -26.86
N ALA A 608 0.45 -16.08 -28.01
CA ALA A 608 0.34 -14.63 -28.14
C ALA A 608 -1.08 -14.15 -28.49
N GLY A 609 -2.10 -15.00 -28.25
CA GLY A 609 -3.49 -14.67 -28.57
C GLY A 609 -4.13 -13.62 -27.66
N VAL A 610 -3.57 -13.41 -26.45
CA VAL A 610 -4.00 -12.38 -25.50
C VAL A 610 -2.97 -11.26 -25.42
N GLN A 611 -1.72 -11.62 -25.09
CA GLN A 611 -0.62 -10.67 -24.96
C GLN A 611 0.61 -11.19 -25.70
N LEU A 612 1.10 -10.41 -26.67
CA LEU A 612 2.39 -10.69 -27.33
C LEU A 612 3.52 -10.08 -26.52
N ARG A 613 4.47 -10.91 -26.07
CA ARG A 613 5.73 -10.48 -25.45
C ARG A 613 6.88 -10.81 -26.39
N GLU A 614 7.36 -9.80 -27.14
CA GLU A 614 8.32 -10.01 -28.23
C GLU A 614 9.58 -10.77 -27.83
N ALA A 615 10.15 -10.48 -26.64
CA ALA A 615 11.34 -11.17 -26.14
C ALA A 615 11.08 -12.67 -25.88
N VAL A 616 9.88 -13.02 -25.39
CA VAL A 616 9.49 -14.42 -25.15
C VAL A 616 9.17 -15.12 -26.45
N ALA A 617 8.44 -14.45 -27.33
CA ALA A 617 8.07 -14.95 -28.65
C ALA A 617 9.31 -15.27 -29.52
N ALA A 618 10.36 -14.44 -29.45
CA ALA A 618 11.60 -14.66 -30.18
C ALA A 618 12.36 -15.94 -29.75
N GLU A 619 12.25 -16.31 -28.48
CA GLU A 619 12.95 -17.46 -27.89
C GLU A 619 12.11 -18.76 -27.88
N ALA A 620 10.85 -18.69 -28.29
CA ALA A 620 9.95 -19.83 -28.28
C ALA A 620 10.29 -20.86 -29.36
N ASP A 621 10.06 -22.15 -29.07
CA ASP A 621 10.19 -23.20 -30.07
C ASP A 621 9.08 -23.10 -31.14
N TRP A 622 7.91 -22.59 -30.74
CA TRP A 622 6.77 -22.31 -31.62
C TRP A 622 5.95 -21.13 -31.09
N LEU A 623 5.67 -20.14 -31.95
CA LEU A 623 4.76 -19.03 -31.67
C LEU A 623 3.39 -19.27 -32.30
N VAL A 624 2.32 -19.17 -31.51
CA VAL A 624 0.93 -19.29 -31.98
C VAL A 624 0.06 -18.14 -31.48
N PHE A 625 -0.94 -17.76 -32.25
CA PHE A 625 -1.92 -16.72 -31.88
C PHE A 625 -3.31 -17.28 -31.56
N ASN A 626 -3.57 -18.52 -31.99
CA ASN A 626 -4.86 -19.19 -31.85
C ASN A 626 -4.66 -20.67 -31.53
N PHE A 627 -5.43 -21.20 -30.59
CA PHE A 627 -5.36 -22.62 -30.22
C PHE A 627 -5.73 -23.57 -31.37
N THR A 628 -6.45 -23.09 -32.38
CA THR A 628 -6.79 -23.86 -33.59
C THR A 628 -5.54 -24.38 -34.32
N ASP A 629 -4.43 -23.65 -34.33
CA ASP A 629 -3.19 -24.12 -34.98
C ASP A 629 -2.62 -25.35 -34.26
N LEU A 630 -2.72 -25.36 -32.93
CA LEU A 630 -2.34 -26.51 -32.11
C LEU A 630 -3.30 -27.69 -32.32
N ILE A 631 -4.59 -27.44 -32.47
CA ILE A 631 -5.59 -28.48 -32.74
C ILE A 631 -5.34 -29.13 -34.10
N ASN A 632 -5.14 -28.34 -35.15
CA ASN A 632 -4.96 -28.83 -36.52
C ASN A 632 -3.66 -29.61 -36.69
N SER A 633 -2.64 -29.32 -35.89
CA SER A 633 -1.35 -30.03 -35.93
C SER A 633 -1.34 -31.36 -35.15
N LEU A 634 -2.35 -31.62 -34.31
CA LEU A 634 -2.54 -32.89 -33.61
C LEU A 634 -3.18 -33.97 -34.48
N GLU A 635 -3.64 -33.66 -35.70
CA GLU A 635 -4.27 -34.63 -36.59
C GLU A 635 -3.33 -35.74 -37.06
#